data_AF-A0ABD6H8H2-F1
#
_entry.id   AF-A0ABD6H8H2-F1
#
_cell.length_a   1.000
_cell.length_b   1.000
_cell.length_c   1.000
_cell.angle_alpha   90.00
_cell.angle_beta   90.00
_cell.angle_gamma   90.00
#
_symmetry.space_group_name_H-M   'P 1'
#
loop_
_entity.id
_entity.type
_entity.pdbx_description
1 polymer ?
#
loop_
_entity_poly.entity_id
_entity_poly.type
_entity_poly.pdbx_seq_one_letter_code
_entity_poly.pdbx_strand_id
1 'polypeptide(L)' 'MPETGFTIAVVTDHAVLRFLERRHGIDVEAIRTEIRIMCSTGVRFGAAKVIADGMKFVIQDEGVVTCFRVQPGKRI' A
#
# COMPACT_ATOMS: atom_id res chain seq x y z
N MET A 1 5.00 36.68 -14.02
CA MET A 1 4.91 35.29 -13.53
C MET A 1 5.89 35.21 -12.37
N PRO A 2 5.47 35.04 -11.11
CA PRO A 2 6.44 34.85 -10.05
C PRO A 2 7.14 33.50 -10.29
N GLU A 3 8.45 33.57 -10.47
CA GLU A 3 9.32 32.41 -10.45
C GLU A 3 9.38 31.91 -9.00
N THR A 4 8.92 30.69 -8.77
CA THR A 4 9.10 30.07 -7.47
C THR A 4 10.58 29.66 -7.34
N GLY A 5 11.21 29.90 -6.19
CA GLY A 5 12.60 29.48 -5.96
C GLY A 5 12.81 27.96 -5.86
N PHE A 6 11.80 27.16 -6.19
CA PHE A 6 11.85 25.71 -6.13
C PHE A 6 12.24 25.14 -7.49
N THR A 7 13.32 24.35 -7.53
CA THR A 7 13.78 23.66 -8.76
C THR A 7 13.16 22.28 -8.93
N ILE A 8 12.47 21.76 -7.91
CA ILE A 8 11.86 20.42 -7.89
C ILE A 8 10.45 20.54 -7.33
N ALA A 9 9.48 19.90 -7.99
CA ALA A 9 8.10 19.84 -7.53
C ALA A 9 7.95 18.86 -6.36
N VAL A 10 7.22 19.26 -5.32
CA VAL A 10 6.76 18.33 -4.27
C VAL A 10 5.61 17.51 -4.82
N VAL A 11 5.74 16.19 -4.82
CA VAL A 11 4.72 15.26 -5.29
C VAL A 11 4.09 14.57 -4.08
N THR A 12 2.77 14.66 -3.96
CA THR A 12 2.02 14.02 -2.87
C THR A 12 1.61 12.60 -3.25
N ASP A 13 1.38 11.74 -2.25
CA ASP A 13 0.87 10.38 -2.48
C ASP A 13 -0.44 10.38 -3.27
N HIS A 14 -1.31 11.36 -3.03
CA HIS A 14 -2.55 11.51 -3.81
C HIS A 14 -2.27 11.72 -5.30
N ALA A 15 -1.28 12.57 -5.64
CA ALA A 15 -0.89 12.81 -7.02
C ALA A 15 -0.29 11.54 -7.66
N VAL A 16 0.51 10.78 -6.91
CA VAL A 16 1.05 9.49 -7.36
C VAL A 16 -0.07 8.49 -7.67
N LEU A 17 -1.03 8.31 -6.77
CA LEU A 17 -2.16 7.39 -6.99
C LEU A 17 -2.96 7.76 -8.24
N ARG A 18 -3.30 9.05 -8.40
CA ARG A 18 -4.05 9.52 -9.58
C ARG A 18 -3.26 9.36 -10.87
N PHE A 19 -1.95 9.53 -10.81
CA PHE A 19 -1.08 9.28 -11.95
C PHE A 19 -1.07 7.79 -12.33
N LEU A 20 -0.94 6.87 -11.37
CA LEU A 20 -1.01 5.43 -11.64
C LEU A 20 -2.33 5.02 -12.27
N GLU A 21 -3.47 5.50 -11.76
CA GLU A 21 -4.78 5.21 -12.33
C GLU A 21 -4.92 5.73 -13.76
N ARG A 22 -4.62 7.02 -13.96
CA ARG A 22 -4.91 7.69 -15.24
C ARG A 22 -3.88 7.43 -16.33
N ARG A 23 -2.59 7.31 -15.97
CA ARG A 23 -1.50 7.15 -16.94
C ARG A 23 -1.17 5.68 -17.22
N HIS A 24 -1.28 4.83 -16.20
CA HIS A 24 -0.90 3.42 -16.28
C HIS A 24 -2.10 2.47 -16.24
N GLY A 25 -3.32 2.98 -16.02
CA GLY A 25 -4.53 2.15 -15.98
C GLY A 25 -4.61 1.25 -14.75
N ILE A 26 -3.84 1.55 -13.69
CA ILE A 26 -3.84 0.74 -12.47
C ILE A 26 -5.12 1.03 -11.67
N ASP A 27 -5.93 0.00 -11.44
CA ASP A 27 -7.10 0.10 -10.57
C ASP A 27 -6.70 0.01 -9.09
N VAL A 28 -6.50 1.17 -8.48
CA VAL A 28 -6.09 1.28 -7.07
C VAL A 28 -7.16 0.75 -6.12
N GLU A 29 -8.45 0.86 -6.45
CA GLU A 29 -9.53 0.38 -5.59
C GLU A 29 -9.70 -1.14 -5.67
N ALA A 30 -9.45 -1.75 -6.84
CA ALA A 30 -9.34 -3.20 -6.96
C ALA A 30 -8.19 -3.74 -6.09
N ILE A 31 -7.00 -3.14 -6.17
CA ILE A 31 -5.85 -3.50 -5.32
C ILE A 31 -6.19 -3.33 -3.83
N ARG A 32 -6.86 -2.24 -3.45
CA ARG A 32 -7.30 -2.03 -2.07
C ARG A 32 -8.24 -3.14 -1.61
N THR A 33 -9.16 -3.56 -2.46
CA THR A 33 -10.11 -4.65 -2.18
C THR A 33 -9.39 -5.98 -2.04
N GLU A 34 -8.43 -6.27 -2.90
CA GLU A 34 -7.59 -7.48 -2.82
C GLU A 34 -6.86 -7.56 -1.46
N ILE A 35 -6.23 -6.46 -1.02
CA ILE A 35 -5.54 -6.39 0.27
C ILE A 35 -6.53 -6.62 1.42
N ARG A 36 -7.73 -6.01 1.39
CA ARG A 36 -8.77 -6.23 2.41
C ARG A 36 -9.18 -7.70 2.49
N ILE A 37 -9.38 -8.35 1.34
CA ILE A 37 -9.76 -9.76 1.29
C ILE A 37 -8.66 -10.63 1.91
N MET A 38 -7.40 -10.43 1.48
CA MET A 38 -6.25 -11.18 2.02
C MET A 38 -6.08 -11.00 3.53
N CYS A 39 -6.37 -9.82 4.08
CA CYS A 39 -6.16 -9.53 5.50
C CYS A 39 -7.40 -9.79 6.38
N SER A 40 -8.57 -10.02 5.80
CA SER A 40 -9.86 -10.09 6.50
C SER A 40 -9.86 -11.06 7.69
N THR A 41 -9.36 -12.28 7.50
CA THR A 41 -9.24 -13.28 8.56
C THR A 41 -8.24 -12.85 9.64
N GLY A 42 -7.11 -12.26 9.25
CA GLY A 42 -6.11 -11.78 10.19
C GLY A 42 -6.65 -10.67 11.09
N VAL A 43 -7.31 -9.67 10.50
CA VAL A 43 -7.98 -8.59 11.24
C VAL A 43 -9.04 -9.16 12.18
N ARG A 44 -9.90 -10.08 11.71
CA ARG A 44 -10.94 -10.72 12.52
C ARG A 44 -10.41 -11.39 13.80
N PHE A 45 -9.18 -11.92 13.77
CA PHE A 45 -8.56 -12.58 14.91
C PHE A 45 -7.51 -11.72 15.63
N GLY A 46 -7.42 -10.43 15.32
CA GLY A 46 -6.47 -9.51 15.98
C GLY A 46 -5.00 -9.79 15.64
N ALA A 47 -4.71 -10.33 14.45
CA ALA A 47 -3.34 -10.60 14.03
C ALA A 47 -2.58 -9.30 13.80
N ALA A 48 -1.36 -9.20 14.31
CA ALA A 48 -0.47 -8.07 14.03
C ALA A 48 0.09 -8.09 12.59
N LYS A 49 0.14 -9.28 11.97
CA LYS A 49 0.70 -9.50 10.63
C LYS A 49 -0.05 -10.60 9.89
N VAL A 50 -0.20 -10.44 8.58
CA VAL A 50 -0.70 -11.47 7.66
C VAL A 50 0.36 -11.76 6.61
N ILE A 51 0.57 -13.04 6.27
CA ILE A 51 1.37 -13.42 5.10
C ILE A 51 0.45 -14.11 4.10
N ALA A 52 0.35 -13.54 2.91
CA ALA A 52 -0.43 -14.07 1.81
C ALA A 52 0.24 -13.69 0.48
N ASP A 53 0.20 -14.59 -0.49
CA ASP A 53 0.72 -14.38 -1.85
C ASP A 53 2.15 -13.79 -1.92
N GLY A 54 3.06 -14.32 -1.11
CA GLY A 54 4.45 -13.83 -1.06
C GLY A 54 4.61 -12.41 -0.50
N MET A 55 3.55 -11.84 0.09
CA MET A 55 3.52 -10.53 0.72
C MET A 55 3.26 -10.65 2.23
N LYS A 56 3.83 -9.73 3.00
CA LYS A 56 3.60 -9.53 4.43
C LYS A 56 2.88 -8.20 4.63
N PHE A 57 1.74 -8.26 5.28
CA PHE A 57 0.90 -7.13 5.64
C PHE A 57 1.03 -6.87 7.13
N VAL A 58 1.32 -5.64 7.52
CA VAL A 58 1.34 -5.19 8.92
C VAL A 58 -0.01 -4.55 9.23
N ILE A 59 -0.63 -5.03 10.31
CA ILE A 59 -1.92 -4.53 10.80
C ILE A 59 -1.66 -3.74 12.08
N GLN A 60 -2.23 -2.54 12.14
CA GLN A 60 -2.33 -1.74 13.36
C GLN A 60 -3.79 -1.33 13.52
N ASP A 61 -4.31 -1.52 14.72
CA ASP A 61 -5.74 -1.48 15.01
C ASP A 61 -6.51 -2.41 14.06
N GLU A 62 -7.27 -1.85 13.12
CA GLU A 62 -8.03 -2.60 12.11
C GLU A 62 -7.54 -2.32 10.67
N GLY A 63 -6.45 -1.56 10.53
CA GLY A 63 -5.92 -1.10 9.24
C GLY A 63 -4.65 -1.82 8.82
N VAL A 64 -4.55 -2.18 7.54
CA VAL A 64 -3.27 -2.56 6.92
C VAL A 64 -2.48 -1.28 6.67
N VAL A 65 -1.41 -1.08 7.43
CA VAL A 65 -0.59 0.15 7.39
C VAL A 65 0.67 0.01 6.55
N THR A 66 1.13 -1.22 6.30
CA THR A 66 2.34 -1.45 5.50
C THR A 66 2.32 -2.81 4.82
N CYS A 67 2.83 -2.86 3.60
CA CYS A 67 2.99 -4.07 2.79
C CYS A 67 4.47 -4.28 2.46
N PHE A 68 4.97 -5.50 2.65
CA PHE A 68 6.34 -5.88 2.29
C PHE A 68 6.33 -7.11 1.42
N ARG A 69 7.24 -7.19 0.46
CA ARG A 69 7.56 -8.47 -0.17
C ARG A 69 8.22 -9.39 0.85
N VAL A 70 7.77 -10.64 0.93
CA VAL A 70 8.43 -11.66 1.75
C VAL A 70 9.77 -11.99 1.11
N GLN A 71 10.84 -11.82 1.86
CA GLN A 71 12.17 -12.25 1.44
C GLN A 71 12.35 -13.73 1.82
N PRO A 72 12.72 -14.61 0.88
CA PRO A 72 13.02 -16.01 1.19
C PRO A 72 14.10 -16.11 2.27
N GLY A 73 13.91 -16.99 3.26
CA GLY A 73 14.92 -17.32 4.27
C GLY A 73 15.01 -16.43 5.50
N LYS A 74 14.24 -15.33 5.58
CA LYS A 74 14.17 -14.48 6.79
C LYS A 74 13.02 -14.95 7.68
N ARG A 75 13.32 -15.52 8.86
CA ARG A 75 12.29 -15.88 9.86
C ARG A 75 11.56 -14.62 10.34
N ILE A 76 10.23 -14.71 10.38
CA ILE A 76 9.28 -13.70 10.86
C ILE A 76 9.14 -13.69 12.37
#